data_AF-A0A317SKG1-F1
#
_entry.id   AF-A0A317SKG1-F1
#
_cell.length_a   1.000
_cell.length_b   1.000
_cell.length_c   1.000
_cell.angle_alpha   90.00
_cell.angle_beta   90.00
_cell.angle_gamma   90.00
#
_symmetry.space_group_name_H-M   'P 1'
#
loop_
_entity.id
_entity.type
_entity.pdbx_description
1 polymer ?
#
loop_
_entity_poly.entity_id
_entity_poly.type
_entity_poly.pdbx_seq_one_letter_code
_entity_poly.pdbx_strand_id
1 'polypeptide(L)'
;GRPRRLDKHNIRRLIGRLRSRWEERKLCWRWLGQEVGLSVSGQTILRALSRYGYSRCKACKKPFINRQNQHEWMRYGCKHCQKPVDFWRKLMYSDKCFFNTSK
;
A
#
# COMPACT_ATOMS: atom_id res chain seq x y z
N GLY A 1 -1.16 10.83 -34.64
CA GLY A 1 -0.35 11.04 -33.42
C GLY A 1 0.69 9.94 -33.28
N ARG A 2 1.85 10.21 -32.65
CA ARG A 2 2.96 9.25 -32.52
C ARG A 2 2.53 7.94 -31.82
N PRO A 3 2.89 6.76 -32.34
CA PRO A 3 2.54 5.48 -31.70
C PRO A 3 3.16 5.36 -30.31
N ARG A 4 2.44 4.66 -29.42
CA ARG A 4 2.87 4.44 -28.04
C ARG A 4 4.01 3.42 -28.00
N ARG A 5 5.00 3.64 -27.13
CA ARG A 5 6.15 2.74 -26.94
C ARG A 5 5.82 1.42 -26.23
N LEU A 6 4.72 1.39 -25.47
CA LEU A 6 4.25 0.20 -24.76
C LEU A 6 2.97 -0.30 -25.40
N ASP A 7 2.98 -1.57 -25.80
CA ASP A 7 1.82 -2.28 -26.32
C ASP A 7 0.96 -2.86 -25.17
N LYS A 8 -0.18 -3.45 -25.53
CA LYS A 8 -1.10 -4.06 -24.56
C LYS A 8 -0.47 -5.26 -23.85
N HIS A 9 0.38 -6.03 -24.53
CA HIS A 9 1.02 -7.21 -23.95
C HIS A 9 2.00 -6.82 -22.83
N ASN A 10 2.86 -5.83 -23.07
CA ASN A 10 3.80 -5.33 -22.08
C ASN A 10 3.10 -4.71 -20.87
N ILE A 11 1.98 -4.01 -21.09
CA ILE A 11 1.15 -3.49 -19.98
C ILE A 11 0.58 -4.63 -19.12
N ARG A 12 0.09 -5.71 -19.75
CA ARG A 12 -0.38 -6.90 -19.01
C ARG A 12 0.74 -7.57 -18.23
N ARG A 13 1.95 -7.67 -18.79
CA ARG A 13 3.13 -8.21 -18.09
C ARG A 13 3.50 -7.38 -16.86
N LEU A 14 3.52 -6.05 -16.99
CA LEU A 14 3.75 -5.13 -15.87
C LEU A 14 2.70 -5.30 -14.76
N ILE A 15 1.41 -5.36 -15.12
CA ILE A 15 0.32 -5.56 -14.16
C ILE A 15 0.41 -6.94 -13.52
N GLY A 16 0.70 -7.99 -14.30
CA GLY A 16 0.91 -9.34 -13.80
C GLY A 16 2.01 -9.40 -12.75
N ARG A 17 3.14 -8.73 -13.00
CA ARG A 17 4.24 -8.63 -12.04
C ARG A 17 3.79 -7.94 -10.75
N LEU A 18 3.15 -6.76 -10.83
CA LEU A 18 2.63 -6.04 -9.65
C LEU A 18 1.64 -6.84 -8.80
N ARG A 19 0.86 -7.72 -9.44
CA ARG A 19 -0.16 -8.54 -8.76
C ARG A 19 0.40 -9.83 -8.16
N SER A 20 1.59 -10.28 -8.58
CA SER A 20 2.15 -11.57 -8.17
C SER A 20 2.49 -11.65 -6.68
N ARG A 21 3.25 -10.68 -6.15
CA ARG A 21 3.61 -10.62 -4.73
C ARG A 21 3.63 -9.20 -4.21
N TRP A 22 3.59 -9.03 -2.88
CA TRP A 22 3.63 -7.70 -2.27
C TRP A 22 5.00 -7.03 -2.45
N GLU A 23 6.07 -7.79 -2.59
CA GLU A 23 7.42 -7.27 -2.81
C GLU A 23 7.52 -6.48 -4.12
N GLU A 24 6.79 -6.94 -5.15
CA GLU A 24 6.76 -6.29 -6.47
C GLU A 24 6.15 -4.89 -6.41
N ARG A 25 5.25 -4.66 -5.46
CA ARG A 25 4.61 -3.35 -5.26
C ARG A 25 5.58 -2.32 -4.66
N LYS A 26 6.72 -2.77 -4.11
CA LYS A 26 7.79 -1.88 -3.61
C LYS A 26 8.65 -1.34 -4.76
N LEU A 27 8.86 -2.10 -5.83
CA LEU A 27 9.76 -1.77 -6.94
C LEU A 27 9.38 -0.44 -7.59
N CYS A 28 10.33 0.49 -7.77
CA CYS A 28 10.06 1.71 -8.54
C CYS A 28 9.74 1.37 -10.01
N TRP A 29 9.11 2.29 -10.75
CA TRP A 29 8.66 2.02 -12.12
C TRP A 29 9.78 1.59 -13.07
N ARG A 30 10.99 2.10 -12.87
CA ARG A 30 12.16 1.69 -13.66
C ARG A 30 12.54 0.23 -13.40
N TRP A 31 12.66 -0.15 -12.13
CA TRP A 31 12.96 -1.54 -11.74
C TRP A 31 11.87 -2.50 -12.19
N LEU A 32 10.59 -2.12 -12.05
CA LEU A 32 9.48 -2.91 -12.55
C LEU A 32 9.61 -3.20 -14.06
N GLY A 33 10.02 -2.20 -14.85
CA GLY A 33 10.29 -2.36 -16.29
C GLY A 33 11.43 -3.33 -16.56
N GLN A 34 12.52 -3.23 -15.82
CA GLN A 34 13.68 -4.12 -15.96
C GLN A 34 13.33 -5.58 -15.63
N GLU A 35 12.54 -5.81 -14.57
CA GLU A 35 12.07 -7.15 -14.18
C GLU A 35 11.24 -7.85 -15.27
N VAL A 36 10.54 -7.08 -16.11
CA VAL A 36 9.80 -7.63 -17.27
C VAL A 36 10.57 -7.52 -18.58
N GLY A 37 11.84 -7.11 -18.55
CA GLY A 37 12.70 -7.01 -19.74
C GLY A 37 12.39 -5.84 -20.67
N LEU A 38 11.86 -4.73 -20.13
CA LEU A 38 11.53 -3.54 -20.91
C LEU A 38 12.57 -2.43 -20.76
N SER A 39 13.12 -1.99 -21.90
CA SER A 39 14.01 -0.82 -21.98
C SER A 39 13.22 0.48 -22.22
N VAL A 40 12.42 0.88 -21.23
CA VAL A 40 11.66 2.14 -21.26
C VAL A 40 11.85 2.93 -19.97
N SER A 41 11.66 4.24 -20.03
CA SER A 41 11.75 5.09 -18.85
C SER A 41 10.63 4.78 -17.84
N GLY A 42 10.92 4.90 -16.55
CA GLY A 42 9.91 4.75 -15.50
C GLY A 42 8.73 5.71 -15.67
N GLN A 43 8.95 6.90 -16.25
CA GLN A 43 7.88 7.85 -16.56
C GLN A 43 6.93 7.34 -17.64
N THR A 44 7.45 6.59 -18.62
CA THR A 44 6.63 5.95 -19.67
C THR A 44 5.75 4.86 -19.07
N ILE A 45 6.31 4.06 -18.16
CA ILE A 45 5.58 3.02 -17.41
C ILE A 45 4.49 3.65 -16.53
N LEU A 46 4.81 4.70 -15.77
CA LEU A 46 3.84 5.44 -14.96
C LEU A 46 2.66 5.94 -15.80
N ARG A 47 2.93 6.64 -16.90
CA ARG A 47 1.88 7.18 -17.78
C ARG A 47 1.04 6.07 -18.41
N ALA A 48 1.64 4.93 -18.73
CA ALA A 48 0.91 3.78 -19.27
C ALA A 48 0.01 3.16 -18.19
N LEU A 49 0.54 2.87 -17.01
CA LEU A 49 -0.17 2.22 -15.90
C LEU A 49 -1.24 3.11 -15.25
N SER A 50 -1.03 4.43 -15.21
CA SER A 50 -2.01 5.39 -14.70
C SER A 50 -3.33 5.36 -15.48
N ARG A 51 -3.28 5.08 -16.79
CA ARG A 51 -4.48 4.88 -17.62
C ARG A 51 -5.28 3.62 -17.25
N TYR A 52 -4.68 2.72 -16.49
CA TYR A 52 -5.29 1.49 -15.96
C TYR A 52 -5.58 1.61 -14.45
N GLY A 53 -5.52 2.82 -13.88
CA GLY A 53 -5.82 3.07 -12.46
C GLY A 53 -4.69 2.78 -11.48
N TYR A 54 -3.47 2.49 -11.96
CA TYR A 54 -2.33 2.25 -11.08
C TYR A 54 -1.56 3.55 -10.80
N SER A 55 -1.44 3.87 -9.52
CA SER A 55 -0.63 4.97 -9.00
C SER A 55 0.26 4.46 -7.87
N ARG A 56 1.33 5.21 -7.53
CA ARG A 56 2.12 4.94 -6.32
C ARG A 56 1.65 5.86 -5.21
N CYS A 57 1.61 5.29 -4.00
CA CYS A 57 1.47 6.03 -2.76
C CYS A 57 2.68 5.77 -1.87
N LYS A 58 3.04 6.74 -1.03
CA LYS A 58 3.98 6.49 0.08
C LYS A 58 3.22 5.70 1.14
N ALA A 59 3.69 4.50 1.47
CA ALA A 59 3.07 3.71 2.53
C ALA A 59 3.17 4.44 3.88
N CYS A 60 2.08 4.44 4.64
CA CYS A 60 2.08 4.98 5.99
C CYS A 60 3.07 4.20 6.86
N LYS A 61 3.94 4.91 7.58
CA LYS A 61 4.83 4.29 8.57
C LYS A 61 3.97 3.82 9.75
N LYS A 62 3.82 2.52 9.92
CA LYS A 62 3.17 1.92 11.08
C LYS A 62 4.23 1.35 12.02
N PRO A 63 4.07 1.47 13.35
CA PRO A 63 4.96 0.78 14.28
C PRO A 63 4.89 -0.73 14.03
N PHE A 64 6.02 -1.41 14.22
CA PHE A 64 6.06 -2.86 14.13
C PHE A 64 5.24 -3.47 15.27
N ILE A 65 4.36 -4.41 14.94
CA ILE A 65 3.56 -5.15 15.91
C ILE A 65 4.11 -6.57 15.92
N ASN A 66 4.60 -7.04 17.06
CA ASN A 66 5.09 -8.41 17.20
C ASN A 66 3.91 -9.41 17.06
N ARG A 67 4.23 -10.69 16.85
CA ARG A 67 3.20 -11.73 16.61
C ARG A 67 2.19 -11.84 17.76
N GLN A 68 2.64 -11.73 19.00
CA GLN A 68 1.76 -11.84 20.16
C GLN A 68 0.75 -10.69 20.22
N ASN A 69 1.21 -9.45 20.01
CA ASN A 69 0.33 -8.29 19.96
C ASN A 69 -0.64 -8.36 18.77
N GLN A 70 -0.22 -8.89 17.62
CA GLN A 70 -1.14 -9.14 16.49
C GLN A 70 -2.28 -10.08 16.89
N HIS A 71 -1.97 -11.16 17.62
CA HIS A 71 -2.97 -12.12 18.09
C HIS A 71 -3.93 -11.48 19.11
N GLU A 72 -3.41 -10.74 20.09
CA GLU A 72 -4.24 -10.07 21.09
C GLU A 72 -5.15 -9.01 20.46
N TRP A 73 -4.64 -8.24 19.49
CA TRP A 73 -5.43 -7.25 18.77
C TRP A 73 -6.54 -7.91 17.93
N MET A 74 -6.22 -9.03 17.27
CA MET A 74 -7.22 -9.79 16.53
C MET A 74 -8.30 -10.36 17.47
N ARG A 75 -7.90 -10.94 18.60
CA ARG A 75 -8.82 -11.45 19.63
C ARG A 75 -9.72 -10.36 20.18
N TYR A 76 -9.16 -9.20 20.50
CA TYR A 76 -9.93 -8.04 20.95
C TYR A 76 -10.92 -7.57 19.89
N GLY A 77 -10.49 -7.48 18.63
CA GLY A 77 -11.33 -7.12 17.49
C GLY A 77 -12.50 -8.08 17.32
N CYS A 78 -12.24 -9.40 17.28
CA CYS A 78 -13.29 -10.41 17.18
C CYS A 78 -14.28 -10.37 18.34
N LYS A 79 -13.81 -10.13 19.57
CA LYS A 79 -14.65 -10.04 20.76
C LYS A 79 -15.60 -8.83 20.74
N HIS A 80 -15.20 -7.74 20.09
CA HIS A 80 -15.92 -6.47 20.18
C HIS A 80 -16.47 -5.92 18.85
N CYS A 81 -16.20 -6.56 17.70
CA CYS A 81 -16.60 -6.04 16.39
C CYS A 81 -18.12 -5.89 16.20
N GLN A 82 -18.91 -6.70 16.91
CA GLN A 82 -20.37 -6.67 16.86
C GLN A 82 -21.01 -5.88 18.00
N LYS A 83 -20.22 -5.20 18.84
CA LYS A 83 -20.76 -4.43 19.97
C LYS A 83 -21.51 -3.19 19.47
N PRO A 84 -22.71 -2.89 20.00
CA PRO A 84 -23.48 -1.72 19.59
C PRO A 84 -22.80 -0.43 20.05
N VAL A 85 -23.17 0.71 19.44
CA VAL A 85 -22.61 2.03 19.78
C VAL A 85 -22.75 2.36 21.27
N ASP A 86 -23.86 2.00 21.91
CA ASP A 86 -24.12 2.27 23.33
C ASP A 86 -23.14 1.56 24.28
N PHE A 87 -22.58 0.42 23.86
CA PHE A 87 -21.51 -0.24 24.61
C PHE A 87 -20.27 0.66 24.64
N TRP A 88 -19.91 1.25 23.51
CA TRP A 88 -18.74 2.11 23.37
C TRP A 88 -18.89 3.46 24.07
N ARG A 89 -20.10 4.03 24.11
CA ARG A 89 -20.39 5.30 24.79
C ARG A 89 -20.15 5.28 26.29
N LYS A 90 -20.24 4.10 26.92
CA LYS A 90 -20.01 3.92 28.36
C LYS A 90 -18.54 3.82 28.74
N LEU A 91 -17.65 3.62 27.77
CA LEU A 91 -16.21 3.46 27.98
C LEU A 91 -15.51 4.81 27.91
N MET A 92 -14.73 5.13 28.93
CA MET A 92 -13.82 6.28 28.92
C MET A 92 -12.43 5.83 28.49
N TYR A 93 -11.86 6.52 27.51
CA TYR A 93 -10.50 6.29 27.03
C TYR A 93 -9.61 7.46 27.44
N SER A 94 -8.38 7.16 27.85
CA SER A 94 -7.35 8.17 28.08
C SER A 94 -6.08 7.76 27.32
N ASP A 95 -5.41 8.73 26.74
CA ASP A 95 -4.10 8.56 26.10
C ASP A 95 -3.18 9.71 26.55
N LYS A 96 -1.87 9.47 26.56
CA LYS A 96 -0.86 10.46 26.94
C LYS A 96 -0.10 10.91 25.70
N CYS A 97 -0.19 12.19 25.38
CA CYS A 97 0.56 12.80 24.29
C CYS A 97 1.82 13.49 24.83
N PHE A 98 2.93 13.39 24.09
CA PHE A 98 4.15 14.15 24.34
C PHE A 98 4.14 15.45 23.53
N PHE A 99 4.42 16.57 24.18
CA PHE A 99 4.56 17.88 23.54
C PHE A 99 5.99 18.39 23.76
N ASN A 100 6.70 18.68 22.68
CA ASN A 100 8.01 19.34 22.78
C ASN A 100 7.80 20.86 22.73
N THR A 101 8.16 21.57 23.79
CA THR A 101 7.98 23.03 23.93
C THR A 101 9.27 23.82 23.69
N SER A 102 10.38 23.16 23.36
CA SER A 102 11.64 23.84 23.00
C SER A 102 11.53 24.43 21.60
N LYS A 103 11.62 25.77 21.50
CA LYS A 103 11.77 26.53 20.25
C LYS A 103 13.22 26.57 19.81
#